data_AF-A0A7X7SMQ5-F1
#
_entry.id   AF-A0A7X7SMQ5-F1
#
_cell.length_a   1.000
_cell.length_b   1.000
_cell.length_c   1.000
_cell.angle_alpha   90.00
_cell.angle_beta   90.00
_cell.angle_gamma   90.00
#
_symmetry.space_group_name_H-M   'P 1'
#
loop_
_entity.id
_entity.type
_entity.pdbx_description
1 polymer ?
#
loop_
_entity_poly.entity_id
_entity_poly.type
_entity_poly.pdbx_seq_one_letter_code
_entity_poly.pdbx_strand_id
1 'polypeptide(L)' 'EDKLGFALLERSAGGLGGGGSQLTEGARDLMRRFAALEQEAGAAVDAAFHRHFPD' A
#
# COMPACT_ATOMS: atom_id res chain seq x y z
N GLU A 1 13.18 -0.13 1.64
CA GLU A 1 13.13 1.30 1.25
C GLU A 1 13.99 1.57 0.02
N ASP A 2 15.16 0.94 -0.12
CA ASP A 2 16.09 1.13 -1.25
C ASP A 2 15.47 1.03 -2.66
N LYS A 3 14.57 0.07 -2.91
CA LYS A 3 13.88 -0.05 -4.21
C LYS A 3 12.74 0.95 -4.40
N LEU A 4 12.25 1.53 -3.30
CA LEU A 4 11.18 2.52 -3.31
C LEU A 4 11.74 3.94 -3.45
N GLY A 5 13.01 4.17 -3.05
CA GLY A 5 13.66 5.48 -3.12
C GLY A 5 13.23 6.46 -2.01
N PHE A 6 12.40 6.01 -1.07
CA PHE A 6 11.95 6.80 0.08
C PHE A 6 11.76 5.93 1.32
N ALA A 7 11.84 6.55 2.49
CA ALA A 7 11.61 5.89 3.77
C ALA A 7 10.11 5.65 3.99
N LEU A 8 9.75 4.47 4.49
CA LEU A 8 8.40 4.07 4.85
C LEU A 8 8.07 4.41 6.30
N LEU A 9 9.07 4.40 7.18
CA LEU A 9 8.88 4.63 8.61
C LEU A 9 9.76 5.77 9.11
N GLU A 10 9.13 6.71 9.82
CA GLU A 10 9.81 7.64 10.73
C GLU A 10 9.90 6.99 12.11
N ARG A 11 11.13 6.86 12.62
CA ARG A 11 11.40 6.30 13.95
C ARG A 11 11.74 7.45 14.89
N SER A 12 11.06 7.54 16.04
CA SER A 12 11.56 8.36 17.14
C SER A 12 12.46 7.50 18.03
N ALA A 13 13.68 7.97 18.31
CA ALA A 13 14.56 7.33 19.27
C ALA A 13 13.89 7.40 20.66
N GLY A 14 13.48 6.26 21.19
CA GLY A 14 12.75 6.17 22.44
C GLY A 14 13.67 6.36 23.66
N GLY A 15 13.38 7.38 24.47
CA GLY A 15 13.73 7.37 25.90
C GLY A 15 12.79 6.44 26.69
N LEU A 16 12.72 6.60 28.02
CA LEU A 16 11.99 5.74 28.97
C LEU A 16 10.52 5.35 28.61
N GLY A 17 9.88 6.02 27.64
CA GLY A 17 8.52 5.75 27.17
C GLY A 17 8.38 4.85 25.94
N GLY A 18 9.47 4.33 25.36
CA GLY A 18 9.43 3.45 24.18
C GLY A 18 9.40 4.19 22.85
N GLY A 19 10.20 3.73 21.89
CA GLY A 19 10.31 4.35 20.55
C GLY A 19 9.14 3.96 19.66
N GLY A 20 8.40 4.95 19.16
CA GLY A 20 7.33 4.76 18.19
C GLY A 20 7.87 4.72 16.76
N SER A 21 7.19 3.99 15.88
CA SER A 21 7.40 4.09 14.42
C SER A 21 6.10 4.55 13.78
N GLN A 22 6.17 5.61 12.98
CA GLN A 22 5.03 6.16 12.26
C GLN A 22 5.27 6.03 10.76
N LEU A 23 4.20 5.79 10.00
CA LEU A 23 4.28 5.81 8.55
C LEU A 23 4.58 7.23 8.06
N THR A 24 5.54 7.32 7.15
CA THR A 24 5.79 8.56 6.39
C THR A 24 4.61 8.87 5.47
N GLU A 25 4.51 10.13 5.04
CA GLU A 25 3.54 10.51 4.00
C GLU A 25 3.74 9.72 2.71
N GLY A 26 5.00 9.43 2.33
CA GLY A 26 5.32 8.59 1.18
C GLY A 26 4.77 7.17 1.31
N ALA A 27 4.83 6.58 2.51
CA ALA A 27 4.26 5.26 2.77
C ALA A 27 2.73 5.27 2.67
N ARG A 28 2.07 6.28 3.24
CA ARG A 28 0.61 6.45 3.16
C ARG A 28 0.16 6.60 1.72
N ASP A 29 0.89 7.41 0.94
CA ASP A 29 0.61 7.61 -0.47
C ASP A 29 0.79 6.34 -1.31
N LEU A 30 1.87 5.58 -1.05
CA LEU A 30 2.07 4.27 -1.67
C LEU A 30 0.91 3.32 -1.38
N MET A 31 0.48 3.22 -0.12
CA MET A 31 -0.64 2.37 0.27
C MET A 31 -1.94 2.77 -0.44
N ARG A 32 -2.24 4.06 -0.55
CA ARG A 32 -3.43 4.54 -1.27
C ARG A 32 -3.41 4.14 -2.74
N ARG A 33 -2.27 4.35 -3.42
CA ARG A 33 -2.12 4.00 -4.85
C ARG A 33 -2.23 2.50 -5.07
N PHE A 34 -1.63 1.70 -4.18
CA PHE A 34 -1.68 0.25 -4.28
C PHE A 34 -3.10 -0.28 -4.05
N ALA A 35 -3.84 0.25 -3.07
CA ALA A 35 -5.23 -0.12 -2.85
C ALA A 35 -6.13 0.21 -4.05
N ALA A 36 -5.90 1.37 -4.70
CA ALA A 36 -6.62 1.72 -5.92
C ALA A 36 -6.32 0.73 -7.07
N LEU A 37 -5.05 0.36 -7.25
CA LEU A 37 -4.64 -0.65 -8.22
C LEU A 37 -5.31 -2.01 -7.94
N GLU A 38 -5.33 -2.46 -6.70
CA GLU A 38 -5.97 -3.74 -6.33
C GLU A 38 -7.46 -3.74 -6.67
N GLN A 39 -8.17 -2.66 -6.37
CA GLN A 39 -9.59 -2.55 -6.73
C GLN A 39 -9.82 -2.55 -8.24
N GLU A 40 -9.04 -1.76 -8.98
CA GLU A 40 -9.17 -1.69 -10.44
C GLU A 40 -8.84 -3.04 -11.10
N ALA A 41 -7.75 -3.67 -10.67
CA ALA A 41 -7.34 -4.98 -11.17
C ALA A 41 -8.39 -6.06 -10.87
N GLY A 42 -8.95 -6.07 -9.66
CA GLY A 42 -10.03 -6.99 -9.29
C GLY A 42 -11.24 -6.83 -10.20
N ALA A 43 -11.74 -5.60 -10.37
CA ALA A 43 -12.87 -5.33 -11.25
C ALA A 43 -12.59 -5.72 -12.71
N ALA A 44 -11.37 -5.48 -13.20
CA ALA A 44 -10.98 -5.85 -14.55
C ALA A 44 -10.94 -7.37 -14.75
N VAL A 45 -10.43 -8.12 -13.76
CA VAL A 45 -10.42 -9.58 -13.76
C VAL A 45 -11.84 -10.14 -13.71
N ASP A 46 -12.69 -9.62 -12.83
CA ASP A 46 -14.09 -10.03 -12.73
C ASP A 46 -14.85 -9.80 -14.04
N ALA A 47 -14.65 -8.62 -14.67
CA ALA A 47 -15.24 -8.32 -15.97
C ALA A 47 -14.68 -9.21 -17.09
N ALA A 48 -13.41 -9.60 -17.04
CA ALA A 48 -12.85 -10.59 -17.96
C ALA A 48 -13.47 -11.98 -17.73
N PHE A 49 -13.62 -12.40 -16.48
CA PHE A 49 -14.22 -13.68 -16.13
C PHE A 49 -15.65 -13.79 -16.67
N HIS A 50 -16.52 -12.82 -16.37
CA HIS A 50 -17.91 -12.84 -16.85
C HIS A 50 -18.05 -12.86 -18.38
N ARG A 51 -17.10 -12.26 -19.11
CA ARG A 51 -17.09 -12.31 -20.58
C ARG A 51 -16.75 -13.69 -21.14
N HIS A 52 -15.95 -14.47 -20.42
CA HIS A 52 -15.48 -15.79 -20.87
C HIS A 52 -16.22 -16.96 -20.23
N PHE A 53 -16.84 -16.75 -19.07
CA PHE A 53 -17.55 -17.75 -18.27
C PHE A 53 -18.93 -17.22 -17.82
N PRO A 54 -19.89 -17.03 -18.75
CA PRO A 54 -21.22 -16.48 -18.44
C PRO A 54 -22.23 -17.49 -17.86
N ASP A 55 -21.83 -18.74 -17.67
CA ASP A 55 -22.71 -19.89 -17.34
C ASP A 55 -23.15 -19.96 -15.87
#